data_AF-A0A4D6KNZ4-F1
#
_entry.id   AF-A0A4D6KNZ4-F1
#
_cell.length_a   1.000
_cell.length_b   1.000
_cell.length_c   1.000
_cell.angle_alpha   90.00
_cell.angle_beta   90.00
_cell.angle_gamma   90.00
#
_symmetry.space_group_name_H-M   'P 1'
#
loop_
_entity.id
_entity.type
_entity.pdbx_description
1 polymer ?
#
loop_
_entity_poly.entity_id
_entity_poly.type
_entity_poly.pdbx_seq_one_letter_code
_entity_poly.pdbx_strand_id
1 'polypeptide(L)'
;MMSCEEQRGEKPPLLRSDPVVLEINSLQNQLKEKDKEVATCQGEIKALRSTEALKDKAIEELRNRVGKLEERLGVTEDRLKQKNLEIKKLTDEKKDALASQYAAEATLRRVHAIQKDEDFIPIETAIAPLEAEIKMYRNEITSLQEDKKALERLTKSKEAALLEAERILQSALEKSLVVDEVRNQNFDLKRQIEISQEENKILEKKHRQKILEVEKLSQTIQELEEVILASGATANAVRDYQRQTSELQEEKRKLERELARVKVSANRIANVVANEWKDENDKVMPVRQWLEDRRIMQAEIQRLKDKLATSERTAKAESQLKDKLKLRLKTLEEGLKHLSSYPDILNVPCASPKAEKSNILGFLTTSSGLRKRSTSQPRASTVGSSLFQQPHAKNSTDILVGNLKLGSPKKRYSSAENVLKKGIWASRSKVDNAEKENEMLVNTDMTLNRCNEEREAAEINVDEDPESKKPNGSGRDDVVSGFLYDKLQKEVINLRKSCETKDSSLQCKDEEIKMLTKKVDALTKAMQVEWKKMKREAASREKEASSTKSDDNRKNRSTSSSKRVMTER
;
A
#
# COMPACT_ATOMS: atom_id res chain seq x y z
N MET A 1 0.17 55.15 39.13
CA MET A 1 -1.17 55.78 39.20
C MET A 1 -2.05 54.93 40.09
N MET A 2 -3.04 55.53 40.77
CA MET A 2 -4.12 54.77 41.40
C MET A 2 -5.11 54.29 40.33
N SER A 3 -5.78 53.17 40.59
CA SER A 3 -7.18 53.20 41.02
C SER A 3 -7.64 51.81 41.43
N CYS A 4 -8.31 51.72 42.59
CA CYS A 4 -9.23 50.64 42.86
C CYS A 4 -10.57 51.00 42.22
N GLU A 5 -11.28 50.03 41.67
CA GLU A 5 -12.72 50.16 41.46
C GLU A 5 -13.40 48.86 41.84
N GLU A 6 -14.45 48.96 42.66
CA GLU A 6 -15.11 47.84 43.33
C GLU A 6 -16.53 47.70 42.78
N GLN A 7 -16.92 46.49 42.36
CA GLN A 7 -18.35 46.22 42.15
C GLN A 7 -18.72 44.76 42.42
N ARG A 8 -19.95 44.58 42.89
CA ARG A 8 -20.46 43.35 43.51
C ARG A 8 -21.13 42.43 42.48
N GLY A 9 -21.03 41.12 42.67
CA GLY A 9 -21.83 40.16 41.92
C GLY A 9 -21.72 38.72 42.45
N GLU A 10 -22.73 38.31 43.23
CA GLU A 10 -23.05 36.92 43.60
C GLU A 10 -22.16 36.18 44.61
N LYS A 11 -22.83 35.39 45.48
CA LYS A 11 -22.22 34.44 46.42
C LYS A 11 -22.55 33.01 45.97
N PRO A 12 -21.57 32.19 45.60
CA PRO A 12 -21.68 30.75 45.77
C PRO A 12 -21.84 30.41 47.27
N PRO A 13 -22.38 29.24 47.64
CA PRO A 13 -22.40 28.84 49.03
C PRO A 13 -20.98 28.71 49.56
N LEU A 14 -20.66 29.48 50.61
CA LEU A 14 -19.43 29.30 51.38
C LEU A 14 -19.51 27.97 52.10
N LEU A 15 -19.03 26.91 51.45
CA LEU A 15 -18.45 25.77 52.14
C LEU A 15 -17.37 26.34 53.06
N ARG A 16 -17.69 26.41 54.35
CA ARG A 16 -16.78 26.82 55.41
C ARG A 16 -15.75 25.71 55.55
N SER A 17 -14.72 25.73 54.69
CA SER A 17 -13.56 24.86 54.79
C SER A 17 -13.08 24.86 56.23
N ASP A 18 -13.04 23.67 56.81
CA ASP A 18 -12.55 23.48 58.18
C ASP A 18 -11.16 24.13 58.30
N PRO A 19 -10.88 24.99 59.31
CA PRO A 19 -9.55 25.52 59.52
C PRO A 19 -8.47 24.42 59.56
N VAL A 20 -8.78 23.23 60.07
CA VAL A 20 -7.89 22.07 60.05
C VAL A 20 -7.58 21.63 58.61
N VAL A 21 -8.55 21.68 57.69
CA VAL A 21 -8.33 21.35 56.26
C VAL A 21 -7.50 22.44 55.57
N LEU A 22 -7.64 23.72 55.95
CA LEU A 22 -6.79 24.79 55.43
C LEU A 22 -5.35 24.67 55.93
N GLU A 23 -5.17 24.34 57.21
CA GLU A 23 -3.85 24.09 57.81
C GLU A 23 -3.18 22.84 57.19
N ILE A 24 -3.92 21.74 57.01
CA ILE A 24 -3.43 20.56 56.28
C ILE A 24 -3.01 20.92 54.85
N ASN A 25 -3.77 21.73 54.12
CA ASN A 25 -3.37 22.17 52.77
C ASN A 25 -2.12 23.06 52.79
N SER A 26 -1.97 23.93 53.80
CA SER A 26 -0.76 24.74 54.01
C SER A 26 0.45 23.86 54.25
N LEU A 27 0.38 22.94 55.22
CA LEU A 27 1.44 21.99 55.55
C LEU A 27 1.76 21.05 54.38
N GLN A 28 0.76 20.60 53.60
CA GLN A 28 0.97 19.78 52.42
C GLN A 28 1.64 20.57 51.28
N ASN A 29 1.43 21.88 51.19
CA ASN A 29 2.12 22.73 50.21
C ASN A 29 3.55 23.04 50.66
N GLN A 30 3.78 23.31 51.95
CA GLN A 30 5.12 23.40 52.53
C GLN A 30 5.92 22.10 52.35
N LEU A 31 5.29 20.93 52.52
CA LEU A 31 5.92 19.64 52.25
C LEU A 31 6.33 19.52 50.79
N LYS A 32 5.44 19.81 49.83
CA LYS A 32 5.76 19.83 48.39
C LYS A 32 6.83 20.86 48.00
N GLU A 33 7.00 21.91 48.79
CA GLU A 33 8.05 22.91 48.61
C GLU A 33 9.39 22.40 49.14
N LYS A 34 9.40 21.77 50.33
CA LYS A 34 10.57 21.08 50.87
C LYS A 34 11.00 19.87 50.04
N ASP A 35 10.07 19.13 49.44
CA ASP A 35 10.38 18.07 48.47
C ASP A 35 11.12 18.62 47.24
N LYS A 36 10.76 19.83 46.77
CA LYS A 36 11.47 20.50 45.66
C LYS A 36 12.84 21.01 46.09
N GLU A 37 12.96 21.64 47.26
CA GLU A 37 14.26 22.07 47.82
C GLU A 37 15.20 20.87 48.00
N VAL A 38 14.71 19.75 48.51
CA VAL A 38 15.47 18.51 48.62
C VAL A 38 15.87 17.99 47.24
N ALA A 39 15.00 18.08 46.23
CA ALA A 39 15.33 17.68 44.87
C ALA A 39 16.40 18.60 44.21
N THR A 40 16.35 19.92 44.44
CA THR A 40 17.39 20.85 43.94
C THR A 40 18.72 20.62 44.65
N CYS A 41 18.73 20.52 45.98
CA CYS A 41 19.93 20.19 46.75
C CYS A 41 20.52 18.82 46.36
N GLN A 42 19.69 17.81 46.06
CA GLN A 42 20.17 16.54 45.50
C GLN A 42 20.77 16.68 44.09
N GLY A 43 20.27 17.61 43.28
CA GLY A 43 20.86 17.98 41.99
C GLY A 43 22.23 18.65 42.15
N GLU A 44 22.32 19.64 43.04
CA GLU A 44 23.57 20.33 43.39
C GLU A 44 24.61 19.38 43.96
N ILE A 45 24.25 18.46 44.88
CA ILE A 45 25.16 17.44 45.40
C ILE A 45 25.68 16.51 44.29
N LYS A 46 24.85 16.16 43.30
CA LYS A 46 25.29 15.36 42.14
C LYS A 46 26.25 16.14 41.24
N ALA A 47 26.00 17.43 41.02
CA ALA A 47 26.89 18.31 40.25
C ALA A 47 28.23 18.55 40.97
N LEU A 48 28.20 18.82 42.28
CA LEU A 48 29.41 18.98 43.09
C LEU A 48 30.27 17.71 43.03
N ARG A 49 29.69 16.52 43.22
CA ARG A 49 30.39 15.24 43.11
C ARG A 49 31.00 14.98 41.72
N SER A 50 30.38 15.43 40.63
CA SER A 50 30.99 15.30 39.31
C SER A 50 32.15 16.29 39.11
N THR A 51 32.08 17.50 39.68
CA THR A 51 33.24 18.43 39.69
C THR A 51 34.37 17.96 40.62
N GLU A 52 34.04 17.27 41.70
CA GLU A 52 34.99 16.65 42.64
C GLU A 52 35.79 15.54 41.95
N ALA A 53 35.11 14.59 41.29
CA ALA A 53 35.76 13.54 40.50
C ALA A 53 36.65 14.07 39.36
N LEU A 54 36.31 15.21 38.76
CA LEU A 54 37.17 15.88 37.77
C LEU A 54 38.41 16.54 38.41
N LYS A 55 38.29 17.10 39.61
CA LYS A 55 39.42 17.64 40.38
C LYS A 55 40.36 16.52 40.85
N ASP A 56 39.82 15.41 41.34
CA ASP A 56 40.61 14.24 41.74
C ASP A 56 41.42 13.68 40.57
N LYS A 57 40.82 13.58 39.38
CA LYS A 57 41.53 13.20 38.16
C LYS A 57 42.68 14.16 37.81
N ALA A 58 42.45 15.47 37.90
CA ALA A 58 43.48 16.47 37.65
C ALA A 58 44.61 16.44 38.71
N ILE A 59 44.26 16.20 39.98
CA ILE A 59 45.23 15.99 41.07
C ILE A 59 46.08 14.75 40.81
N GLU A 60 45.48 13.66 40.34
CA GLU A 60 46.20 12.43 40.03
C GLU A 60 47.10 12.57 38.80
N GLU A 61 46.66 13.28 37.75
CA GLU A 61 47.51 13.63 36.60
C GLU A 61 48.71 14.50 37.02
N LEU A 62 48.52 15.44 37.95
CA LEU A 62 49.60 16.25 38.52
C LEU A 62 50.55 15.42 39.40
N ARG A 63 50.04 14.52 40.27
CA ARG A 63 50.87 13.57 41.05
C ARG A 63 51.76 12.73 40.14
N ASN A 64 51.18 12.17 39.07
CA ASN A 64 51.91 11.41 38.06
C ASN A 64 52.94 12.25 37.28
N ARG A 65 52.73 13.57 37.17
CA ARG A 65 53.74 14.48 36.59
C ARG A 65 54.86 14.81 37.56
N VAL A 66 54.56 14.98 38.85
CA VAL A 66 55.56 15.23 39.92
C VAL A 66 56.50 14.03 40.07
N GLY A 67 55.98 12.80 40.19
CA GLY A 67 56.83 11.60 40.30
C GLY A 67 57.79 11.42 39.11
N LYS A 68 57.34 11.74 37.89
CA LYS A 68 58.18 11.75 36.67
C LYS A 68 59.22 12.87 36.61
N LEU A 69 59.12 13.89 37.47
CA LEU A 69 60.15 14.91 37.65
C LEU A 69 61.13 14.52 38.77
N GLU A 70 60.63 13.91 39.85
CA GLU A 70 61.44 13.37 40.95
C GLU A 70 62.36 12.23 40.47
N GLU A 71 61.84 11.28 39.67
CA GLU A 71 62.63 10.22 39.03
C GLU A 71 63.75 10.80 38.15
N ARG A 72 63.42 11.80 37.31
CA ARG A 72 64.40 12.48 36.45
C ARG A 72 65.44 13.24 37.28
N LEU A 73 65.03 13.87 38.38
CA LEU A 73 65.94 14.56 39.29
C LEU A 73 66.93 13.56 39.90
N GLY A 74 66.46 12.46 40.48
CA GLY A 74 67.31 11.39 41.03
C GLY A 74 68.33 10.84 40.03
N VAL A 75 67.90 10.54 38.80
CA VAL A 75 68.81 10.10 37.72
C VAL A 75 69.86 11.18 37.39
N THR A 76 69.50 12.47 37.40
CA THR A 76 70.49 13.55 37.19
C THR A 76 71.42 13.74 38.38
N GLU A 77 70.95 13.59 39.61
CA GLU A 77 71.79 13.64 40.80
C GLU A 77 72.78 12.49 40.85
N ASP A 78 72.36 11.26 40.56
CA ASP A 78 73.24 10.09 40.58
C ASP A 78 74.29 10.17 39.47
N ARG A 79 73.94 10.73 38.31
CA ARG A 79 74.92 11.09 37.26
C ARG A 79 75.92 12.15 37.73
N LEU A 80 75.52 13.12 38.56
CA LEU A 80 76.42 14.11 39.16
C LEU A 80 77.30 13.50 40.26
N LYS A 81 76.75 12.63 41.13
CA LYS A 81 77.51 11.85 42.13
C LYS A 81 78.58 11.01 41.44
N GLN A 82 78.23 10.30 40.36
CA GLN A 82 79.17 9.52 39.56
C GLN A 82 80.26 10.39 38.91
N LYS A 83 79.91 11.54 38.33
CA LYS A 83 80.91 12.46 37.75
C LYS A 83 81.84 13.08 38.80
N ASN A 84 81.37 13.33 40.02
CA ASN A 84 82.24 13.78 41.12
C ASN A 84 83.21 12.69 41.59
N LEU A 85 82.79 11.41 41.60
CA LEU A 85 83.69 10.28 41.87
C LEU A 85 84.75 10.12 40.76
N GLU A 86 84.35 10.27 39.50
CA GLU A 86 85.24 10.24 38.33
C GLU A 86 86.27 11.39 38.37
N ILE A 87 85.85 12.62 38.70
CA ILE A 87 86.75 13.77 38.90
C ILE A 87 87.75 13.50 40.03
N LYS A 88 87.31 12.93 41.16
CA LYS A 88 88.22 12.58 42.25
C LYS A 88 89.25 11.54 41.80
N LYS A 89 88.80 10.46 41.16
CA LYS A 89 89.68 9.42 40.60
C LYS A 89 90.72 10.00 39.64
N LEU A 90 90.30 10.81 38.65
CA LEU A 90 91.20 11.47 37.71
C LEU A 90 92.17 12.45 38.40
N THR A 91 91.76 13.07 39.51
CA THR A 91 92.62 13.96 40.31
C THR A 91 93.69 13.20 41.07
N ASP A 92 93.40 11.98 41.53
CA ASP A 92 94.36 11.10 42.20
C ASP A 92 95.30 10.43 41.17
N GLU A 93 94.75 9.87 40.08
CA GLU A 93 95.52 9.36 38.93
C GLU A 93 96.49 10.40 38.34
N LYS A 94 96.11 11.69 38.31
CA LYS A 94 97.00 12.78 37.90
C LYS A 94 98.20 12.97 38.83
N LYS A 95 98.04 12.76 40.14
CA LYS A 95 99.16 12.83 41.11
C LYS A 95 100.12 11.67 40.89
N ASP A 96 99.57 10.47 40.73
CA ASP A 96 100.35 9.25 40.50
C ASP A 96 101.08 9.29 39.15
N ALA A 97 100.46 9.85 38.12
CA ALA A 97 101.09 10.11 36.83
C ALA A 97 102.23 11.14 36.93
N LEU A 98 102.07 12.22 37.69
CA LEU A 98 103.14 13.20 37.94
C LEU A 98 104.30 12.59 38.76
N ALA A 99 104.01 11.80 39.79
CA ALA A 99 105.02 11.06 40.55
C ALA A 99 105.77 10.06 39.66
N SER A 100 105.05 9.34 38.80
CA SER A 100 105.61 8.42 37.80
C SER A 100 106.46 9.16 36.77
N GLN A 101 106.06 10.36 36.35
CA GLN A 101 106.84 11.21 35.44
C GLN A 101 108.18 11.60 36.07
N TYR A 102 108.19 12.07 37.32
CA TYR A 102 109.45 12.39 38.03
C TYR A 102 110.34 11.14 38.21
N ALA A 103 109.76 9.98 38.51
CA ALA A 103 110.51 8.72 38.63
C ALA A 103 111.07 8.23 37.29
N ALA A 104 110.32 8.38 36.20
CA ALA A 104 110.76 8.05 34.84
C ALA A 104 111.86 9.01 34.36
N GLU A 105 111.72 10.32 34.61
CA GLU A 105 112.72 11.34 34.27
C GLU A 105 114.03 11.14 35.06
N ALA A 106 113.94 10.82 36.36
CA ALA A 106 115.10 10.41 37.16
C ALA A 106 115.74 9.10 36.65
N THR A 107 114.95 8.21 36.03
CA THR A 107 115.46 6.98 35.42
C THR A 107 116.11 7.23 34.06
N LEU A 108 115.56 8.11 33.22
CA LEU A 108 116.19 8.57 31.99
C LEU A 108 117.53 9.28 32.27
N ARG A 109 117.63 10.09 33.33
CA ARG A 109 118.91 10.67 33.78
C ARG A 109 119.96 9.61 34.16
N ARG A 110 119.54 8.45 34.68
CA ARG A 110 120.43 7.30 34.95
C ARG A 110 120.77 6.52 33.68
N VAL A 111 119.78 6.25 32.83
CA VAL A 111 119.98 5.49 31.58
C VAL A 111 120.86 6.26 30.59
N HIS A 112 120.70 7.58 30.43
CA HIS A 112 121.62 8.40 29.63
C HIS A 112 123.06 8.49 30.18
N ALA A 113 123.28 8.16 31.47
CA ALA A 113 124.62 8.02 32.03
C ALA A 113 125.23 6.62 31.79
N ILE A 114 124.40 5.61 31.51
CA ILE A 114 124.78 4.22 31.21
C ILE A 114 124.95 3.99 29.69
N GLN A 115 124.12 4.63 28.85
CA GLN A 115 124.12 4.56 27.38
C GLN A 115 125.36 5.20 26.70
N LYS A 116 126.49 5.33 27.41
CA LYS A 116 127.77 5.74 26.82
C LYS A 116 128.62 4.55 26.38
N ASP A 117 128.32 3.37 26.89
CA ASP A 117 129.03 2.13 26.64
C ASP A 117 128.01 1.02 26.23
N GLU A 118 128.51 -0.01 25.54
CA GLU A 118 127.80 -1.17 24.94
C GLU A 118 127.04 -0.96 23.61
N ASP A 119 127.45 -1.72 22.59
CA ASP A 119 126.80 -1.86 21.28
C ASP A 119 125.80 -3.04 21.29
N PHE A 120 124.59 -2.84 20.73
CA PHE A 120 123.49 -3.82 20.82
C PHE A 120 123.22 -4.60 19.52
N ILE A 121 122.62 -5.79 19.68
CA ILE A 121 122.18 -6.68 18.59
C ILE A 121 121.08 -5.99 17.74
N PRO A 122 121.10 -6.05 16.39
CA PRO A 122 120.11 -5.40 15.52
C PRO A 122 118.66 -5.88 15.77
N ILE A 123 117.85 -4.98 16.32
CA ILE A 123 116.50 -5.26 16.85
C ILE A 123 115.51 -5.52 15.70
N GLU A 124 115.77 -4.95 14.52
CA GLU A 124 115.05 -5.13 13.26
C GLU A 124 114.69 -6.61 12.96
N THR A 125 115.60 -7.54 13.27
CA THR A 125 115.43 -8.97 13.01
C THR A 125 114.24 -9.58 13.79
N ALA A 126 113.97 -9.07 14.99
CA ALA A 126 112.82 -9.48 15.81
C ALA A 126 111.56 -8.63 15.53
N ILE A 127 111.74 -7.42 15.00
CA ILE A 127 110.65 -6.48 14.69
C ILE A 127 109.92 -6.88 13.40
N ALA A 128 110.64 -7.27 12.34
CA ALA A 128 110.06 -7.46 11.00
C ALA A 128 108.86 -8.45 10.91
N PRO A 129 108.82 -9.58 11.64
CA PRO A 129 107.65 -10.47 11.65
C PRO A 129 106.42 -9.79 12.28
N LEU A 130 106.61 -9.03 13.36
CA LEU A 130 105.54 -8.31 14.06
C LEU A 130 105.01 -7.14 13.20
N GLU A 131 105.88 -6.46 12.45
CA GLU A 131 105.44 -5.45 11.47
C GLU A 131 104.60 -6.04 10.34
N ALA A 132 104.95 -7.24 9.86
CA ALA A 132 104.17 -7.96 8.86
C ALA A 132 102.78 -8.35 9.40
N GLU A 133 102.72 -8.85 10.64
CA GLU A 133 101.46 -9.20 11.32
C GLU A 133 100.58 -7.95 11.59
N ILE A 134 101.18 -6.86 12.08
CA ILE A 134 100.51 -5.55 12.21
C ILE A 134 99.97 -5.06 10.86
N LYS A 135 100.70 -5.28 9.76
CA LYS A 135 100.24 -4.94 8.40
C LYS A 135 99.07 -5.81 7.95
N MET A 136 99.06 -7.10 8.30
CA MET A 136 97.93 -8.00 8.05
C MET A 136 96.68 -7.55 8.81
N TYR A 137 96.77 -7.30 10.12
CA TYR A 137 95.63 -6.81 10.90
C TYR A 137 95.13 -5.44 10.43
N ARG A 138 96.02 -4.54 9.96
CA ARG A 138 95.60 -3.27 9.33
C ARG A 138 94.75 -3.50 8.07
N ASN A 139 95.13 -4.46 7.21
CA ASN A 139 94.37 -4.82 6.03
C ASN A 139 93.02 -5.45 6.38
N GLU A 140 92.98 -6.35 7.38
CA GLU A 140 91.75 -6.95 7.88
C GLU A 140 90.78 -5.89 8.44
N ILE A 141 91.29 -4.95 9.24
CA ILE A 141 90.53 -3.81 9.75
C ILE A 141 89.94 -2.98 8.59
N THR A 142 90.67 -2.75 7.49
CA THR A 142 90.10 -2.06 6.32
C THR A 142 88.99 -2.87 5.64
N SER A 143 89.14 -4.19 5.50
CA SER A 143 88.08 -5.06 4.95
C SER A 143 86.82 -5.01 5.83
N LEU A 144 86.96 -5.19 7.14
CA LEU A 144 85.84 -5.14 8.09
C LEU A 144 85.16 -3.76 8.14
N GLN A 145 85.90 -2.67 7.88
CA GLN A 145 85.32 -1.34 7.71
C GLN A 145 84.52 -1.19 6.40
N GLU A 146 84.90 -1.88 5.33
CA GLU A 146 84.15 -1.90 4.07
C GLU A 146 82.90 -2.76 4.18
N ASP A 147 83.01 -3.95 4.79
CA ASP A 147 81.88 -4.82 5.11
C ASP A 147 80.85 -4.13 6.02
N LYS A 148 81.32 -3.40 7.06
CA LYS A 148 80.43 -2.56 7.89
C LYS A 148 79.69 -1.53 7.05
N LYS A 149 80.37 -0.80 6.15
CA LYS A 149 79.74 0.18 5.25
C LYS A 149 78.80 -0.50 4.25
N ALA A 150 79.05 -1.74 3.84
CA ALA A 150 78.15 -2.51 2.98
C ALA A 150 76.87 -2.91 3.74
N LEU A 151 77.01 -3.39 4.98
CA LEU A 151 75.90 -3.72 5.87
C LEU A 151 75.04 -2.50 6.20
N GLU A 152 75.65 -1.34 6.51
CA GLU A 152 74.92 -0.08 6.72
C GLU A 152 74.09 0.35 5.49
N ARG A 153 74.59 0.15 4.27
CA ARG A 153 73.82 0.40 3.03
C ARG A 153 72.69 -0.61 2.85
N LEU A 154 72.93 -1.89 3.16
CA LEU A 154 71.91 -2.94 3.10
C LEU A 154 70.78 -2.70 4.10
N THR A 155 71.09 -2.27 5.32
CA THR A 155 70.10 -1.90 6.34
C THR A 155 69.23 -0.73 5.85
N LYS A 156 69.83 0.37 5.38
CA LYS A 156 69.08 1.51 4.82
C LYS A 156 68.21 1.14 3.61
N SER A 157 68.67 0.23 2.77
CA SER A 157 67.90 -0.30 1.64
C SER A 157 66.69 -1.12 2.12
N LYS A 158 66.85 -1.95 3.16
CA LYS A 158 65.75 -2.70 3.77
C LYS A 158 64.76 -1.80 4.50
N GLU A 159 65.22 -0.79 5.22
CA GLU A 159 64.39 0.22 5.89
C GLU A 159 63.51 0.97 4.86
N ALA A 160 64.10 1.42 3.75
CA ALA A 160 63.36 2.05 2.65
C ALA A 160 62.31 1.10 2.01
N ALA A 161 62.67 -0.18 1.82
CA ALA A 161 61.74 -1.18 1.29
C ALA A 161 60.58 -1.51 2.26
N LEU A 162 60.82 -1.49 3.58
CA LEU A 162 59.77 -1.64 4.60
C LEU A 162 58.82 -0.44 4.61
N LEU A 163 59.34 0.79 4.57
CA LEU A 163 58.51 2.01 4.50
C LEU A 163 57.67 2.08 3.21
N GLU A 164 58.15 1.52 2.10
CA GLU A 164 57.36 1.37 0.88
C GLU A 164 56.23 0.33 1.06
N ALA A 165 56.55 -0.84 1.64
CA ALA A 165 55.56 -1.87 1.93
C ALA A 165 54.47 -1.40 2.91
N GLU A 166 54.83 -0.64 3.94
CA GLU A 166 53.89 0.00 4.87
C GLU A 166 52.95 0.97 4.17
N ARG A 167 53.45 1.81 3.26
CA ARG A 167 52.61 2.73 2.48
C ARG A 167 51.64 1.99 1.55
N ILE A 168 52.09 0.89 0.95
CA ILE A 168 51.24 0.01 0.13
C ILE A 168 50.15 -0.64 0.99
N LEU A 169 50.48 -1.14 2.19
CA LEU A 169 49.53 -1.73 3.14
C LEU A 169 48.51 -0.71 3.65
N GLN A 170 48.94 0.51 3.99
CA GLN A 170 48.03 1.60 4.39
C GLN A 170 47.06 1.96 3.26
N SER A 171 47.55 2.09 2.02
CA SER A 171 46.68 2.35 0.86
C SER A 171 45.76 1.18 0.52
N ALA A 172 46.13 -0.07 0.83
CA ALA A 172 45.26 -1.23 0.70
C ALA A 172 44.18 -1.26 1.78
N LEU A 173 44.51 -0.89 3.02
CA LEU A 173 43.57 -0.76 4.13
C LEU A 173 42.52 0.32 3.86
N GLU A 174 42.94 1.52 3.42
CA GLU A 174 42.05 2.61 3.02
C GLU A 174 41.05 2.15 1.94
N LYS A 175 41.55 1.47 0.89
CA LYS A 175 40.69 0.90 -0.16
C LYS A 175 39.71 -0.16 0.37
N SER A 176 40.12 -0.97 1.35
CA SER A 176 39.22 -1.94 2.00
C SER A 176 38.08 -1.24 2.75
N LEU A 177 38.40 -0.19 3.53
CA LEU A 177 37.40 0.59 4.26
C LEU A 177 36.39 1.26 3.32
N VAL A 178 36.85 1.82 2.20
CA VAL A 178 35.97 2.38 1.16
C VAL A 178 35.09 1.31 0.51
N VAL A 179 35.63 0.11 0.25
CA VAL A 179 34.85 -1.02 -0.29
C VAL A 179 33.77 -1.49 0.67
N ASP A 180 34.05 -1.58 1.97
CA ASP A 180 33.06 -1.99 2.96
C ASP A 180 32.01 -0.90 3.25
N GLU A 181 32.37 0.39 3.18
CA GLU A 181 31.39 1.48 3.21
C GLU A 181 30.45 1.43 1.98
N VAL A 182 31.00 1.27 0.78
CA VAL A 182 30.19 1.09 -0.45
C VAL A 182 29.34 -0.18 -0.38
N ARG A 183 29.81 -1.24 0.29
CA ARG A 183 29.05 -2.47 0.55
C ARG A 183 27.84 -2.22 1.45
N ASN A 184 28.01 -1.43 2.53
CA ASN A 184 26.93 -1.03 3.42
C ASN A 184 25.88 -0.20 2.68
N GLN A 185 26.31 0.81 1.92
CA GLN A 185 25.42 1.63 1.08
C GLN A 185 24.64 0.78 0.07
N ASN A 186 25.27 -0.22 -0.56
CA ASN A 186 24.58 -1.17 -1.46
C ASN A 186 23.55 -2.04 -0.72
N PHE A 187 23.80 -2.42 0.54
CA PHE A 187 22.84 -3.16 1.34
C PHE A 187 21.60 -2.32 1.68
N ASP A 188 21.79 -1.06 2.09
CA ASP A 188 20.69 -0.14 2.38
C ASP A 188 19.90 0.24 1.12
N LEU A 189 20.56 0.48 -0.02
CA LEU A 189 19.88 0.67 -1.31
C LEU A 189 19.06 -0.56 -1.72
N LYS A 190 19.60 -1.78 -1.53
CA LYS A 190 18.86 -3.01 -1.80
C LYS A 190 17.61 -3.14 -0.91
N ARG A 191 17.73 -2.79 0.37
CA ARG A 191 16.60 -2.76 1.32
C ARG A 191 15.57 -1.69 0.94
N GLN A 192 16.01 -0.52 0.46
CA GLN A 192 15.10 0.53 -0.04
C GLN A 192 14.34 0.06 -1.29
N ILE A 193 15.00 -0.64 -2.22
CA ILE A 193 14.37 -1.26 -3.39
C ILE A 193 13.31 -2.29 -2.96
N GLU A 194 13.61 -3.15 -1.98
CA GLU A 194 12.66 -4.14 -1.44
C GLU A 194 11.41 -3.48 -0.82
N ILE A 195 11.60 -2.39 -0.04
CA ILE A 195 10.50 -1.59 0.50
C ILE A 195 9.66 -1.00 -0.65
N SER A 196 10.29 -0.36 -1.64
CA SER A 196 9.58 0.22 -2.79
C SER A 196 8.82 -0.83 -3.62
N GLN A 197 9.30 -2.08 -3.66
CA GLN A 197 8.61 -3.19 -4.33
C GLN A 197 7.34 -3.62 -3.60
N GLU A 198 7.34 -3.77 -2.26
CA GLU A 198 6.10 -4.08 -1.53
C GLU A 198 5.15 -2.86 -1.48
N GLU A 199 5.66 -1.63 -1.44
CA GLU A 199 4.82 -0.43 -1.58
C GLU A 199 4.08 -0.40 -2.91
N ASN A 200 4.77 -0.65 -4.04
CA ASN A 200 4.14 -0.78 -5.36
C ASN A 200 3.09 -1.91 -5.39
N LYS A 201 3.42 -3.07 -4.83
CA LYS A 201 2.50 -4.23 -4.71
C LYS A 201 1.28 -3.95 -3.81
N ILE A 202 1.37 -3.03 -2.85
CA ILE A 202 0.23 -2.52 -2.08
C ILE A 202 -0.59 -1.52 -2.91
N LEU A 203 0.07 -0.63 -3.67
CA LEU A 203 -0.59 0.30 -4.58
C LEU A 203 -1.34 -0.41 -5.72
N GLU A 204 -0.78 -1.48 -6.29
CA GLU A 204 -1.43 -2.35 -7.29
C GLU A 204 -2.70 -3.00 -6.74
N LYS A 205 -2.65 -3.62 -5.55
CA LYS A 205 -3.83 -4.19 -4.87
C LYS A 205 -4.93 -3.13 -4.69
N LYS A 206 -4.55 -1.93 -4.24
CA LYS A 206 -5.45 -0.78 -4.06
C LYS A 206 -6.02 -0.25 -5.38
N HIS A 207 -5.22 -0.21 -6.45
CA HIS A 207 -5.66 0.20 -7.77
C HIS A 207 -6.64 -0.82 -8.37
N ARG A 208 -6.35 -2.12 -8.28
CA ARG A 208 -7.25 -3.20 -8.69
C ARG A 208 -8.57 -3.18 -7.92
N GLN A 209 -8.54 -2.88 -6.61
CA GLN A 209 -9.77 -2.69 -5.82
C GLN A 209 -10.60 -1.50 -6.34
N LYS A 210 -9.95 -0.37 -6.68
CA LYS A 210 -10.65 0.79 -7.28
C LYS A 210 -11.22 0.50 -8.66
N ILE A 211 -10.55 -0.31 -9.48
CA ILE A 211 -11.08 -0.76 -10.78
C ILE A 211 -12.37 -1.56 -10.56
N LEU A 212 -12.38 -2.53 -9.65
CA LEU A 212 -13.57 -3.31 -9.28
C LEU A 212 -14.72 -2.45 -8.68
N GLU A 213 -14.41 -1.30 -8.09
CA GLU A 213 -15.40 -0.32 -7.61
C GLU A 213 -15.99 0.50 -8.77
N VAL A 214 -15.16 0.95 -9.71
CA VAL A 214 -15.58 1.66 -10.94
C VAL A 214 -16.36 0.75 -11.89
N GLU A 215 -16.01 -0.53 -12.00
CA GLU A 215 -16.74 -1.54 -12.77
C GLU A 215 -18.16 -1.73 -12.22
N LYS A 216 -18.33 -1.82 -10.89
CA LYS A 216 -19.65 -1.89 -10.25
C LYS A 216 -20.47 -0.63 -10.48
N LEU A 217 -19.88 0.55 -10.33
CA LEU A 217 -20.58 1.81 -10.60
C LEU A 217 -21.00 1.90 -12.07
N SER A 218 -20.17 1.43 -13.01
CA SER A 218 -20.52 1.33 -14.43
C SER A 218 -21.70 0.39 -14.68
N GLN A 219 -21.76 -0.76 -13.99
CA GLN A 219 -22.90 -1.68 -14.04
C GLN A 219 -24.18 -1.02 -13.50
N THR A 220 -24.12 -0.34 -12.35
CA THR A 220 -25.29 0.38 -11.79
C THR A 220 -25.74 1.53 -12.69
N ILE A 221 -24.84 2.18 -13.44
CA ILE A 221 -25.20 3.18 -14.45
C ILE A 221 -25.97 2.52 -15.60
N GLN A 222 -25.50 1.38 -16.13
CA GLN A 222 -26.19 0.64 -17.19
C GLN A 222 -27.59 0.16 -16.76
N GLU A 223 -27.72 -0.38 -15.55
CA GLU A 223 -29.03 -0.75 -14.96
C GLU A 223 -29.99 0.46 -14.88
N LEU A 224 -29.48 1.64 -14.51
CA LEU A 224 -30.28 2.87 -14.47
C LEU A 224 -30.62 3.39 -15.87
N GLU A 225 -29.72 3.27 -16.85
CA GLU A 225 -29.99 3.61 -18.26
C GLU A 225 -31.09 2.73 -18.86
N GLU A 226 -31.07 1.41 -18.60
CA GLU A 226 -32.14 0.49 -19.00
C GLU A 226 -33.49 0.86 -18.35
N VAL A 227 -33.50 1.18 -17.05
CA VAL A 227 -34.70 1.63 -16.33
C VAL A 227 -35.24 2.96 -16.89
N ILE A 228 -34.35 3.90 -17.28
CA ILE A 228 -34.74 5.15 -17.93
C ILE A 228 -35.34 4.91 -19.31
N LEU A 229 -34.77 3.99 -20.11
CA LEU A 229 -35.31 3.61 -21.42
C LEU A 229 -36.69 2.94 -21.30
N ALA A 230 -36.87 2.02 -20.35
CA ALA A 230 -38.15 1.37 -20.07
C ALA A 230 -39.22 2.36 -19.53
N SER A 231 -38.80 3.31 -18.69
CA SER A 231 -39.64 4.42 -18.23
C SER A 231 -40.06 5.32 -19.39
N GLY A 232 -39.14 5.66 -20.30
CA GLY A 232 -39.42 6.41 -21.52
C GLY A 232 -40.42 5.71 -22.44
N ALA A 233 -40.27 4.39 -22.66
CA ALA A 233 -41.24 3.59 -23.41
C ALA A 233 -42.63 3.60 -22.77
N THR A 234 -42.70 3.49 -21.44
CA THR A 234 -43.96 3.59 -20.68
C THR A 234 -44.59 4.99 -20.82
N ALA A 235 -43.78 6.04 -20.73
CA ALA A 235 -44.23 7.43 -20.91
C ALA A 235 -44.69 7.72 -22.35
N ASN A 236 -44.17 7.03 -23.36
CA ASN A 236 -44.67 7.09 -24.73
C ASN A 236 -46.08 6.49 -24.82
N ALA A 237 -46.27 5.25 -24.33
CA ALA A 237 -47.57 4.59 -24.32
C ALA A 237 -48.64 5.40 -23.57
N VAL A 238 -48.31 6.01 -22.43
CA VAL A 238 -49.21 6.93 -21.71
C VAL A 238 -49.61 8.13 -22.56
N ARG A 239 -48.68 8.76 -23.29
CA ARG A 239 -48.98 9.89 -24.20
C ARG A 239 -49.84 9.47 -25.39
N ASP A 240 -49.66 8.26 -25.91
CA ASP A 240 -50.47 7.75 -27.01
C ASP A 240 -51.90 7.39 -26.56
N TYR A 241 -52.07 6.79 -25.37
CA TYR A 241 -53.40 6.60 -24.77
C TYR A 241 -54.10 7.93 -24.44
N GLN A 242 -53.36 8.97 -24.01
CA GLN A 242 -53.90 10.32 -23.82
C GLN A 242 -54.38 10.93 -25.14
N ARG A 243 -53.67 10.70 -26.26
CA ARG A 243 -54.09 11.14 -27.60
C ARG A 243 -55.38 10.43 -28.03
N GLN A 244 -55.43 9.10 -27.95
CA GLN A 244 -56.62 8.29 -28.25
C GLN A 244 -57.83 8.70 -27.40
N THR A 245 -57.62 8.96 -26.10
CA THR A 245 -58.68 9.44 -25.20
C THR A 245 -59.20 10.81 -25.62
N SER A 246 -58.33 11.70 -26.11
CA SER A 246 -58.72 13.02 -26.61
C SER A 246 -59.51 12.93 -27.93
N GLU A 247 -59.09 12.06 -28.84
CA GLU A 247 -59.77 11.73 -30.10
C GLU A 247 -61.17 11.15 -29.84
N LEU A 248 -61.29 10.12 -29.00
CA LEU A 248 -62.57 9.54 -28.58
C LEU A 248 -63.48 10.55 -27.88
N GLN A 249 -62.92 11.46 -27.07
CA GLN A 249 -63.70 12.54 -26.44
C GLN A 249 -64.14 13.60 -27.45
N GLU A 250 -63.47 13.78 -28.59
CA GLU A 250 -63.96 14.59 -29.71
C GLU A 250 -65.03 13.89 -30.53
N GLU A 251 -64.89 12.59 -30.80
CA GLU A 251 -65.90 11.77 -31.45
C GLU A 251 -67.18 11.71 -30.63
N LYS A 252 -67.08 11.48 -29.32
CA LYS A 252 -68.19 11.62 -28.39
C LYS A 252 -68.86 12.99 -28.50
N ARG A 253 -68.09 14.10 -28.49
CA ARG A 253 -68.62 15.45 -28.69
C ARG A 253 -69.30 15.64 -30.06
N LYS A 254 -68.87 14.94 -31.12
CA LYS A 254 -69.52 14.95 -32.45
C LYS A 254 -70.85 14.18 -32.41
N LEU A 255 -70.83 12.95 -31.88
CA LEU A 255 -72.01 12.09 -31.72
C LEU A 255 -73.06 12.68 -30.78
N GLU A 256 -72.68 13.36 -29.70
CA GLU A 256 -73.59 14.09 -28.81
C GLU A 256 -74.32 15.23 -29.57
N ARG A 257 -73.60 15.97 -30.42
CA ARG A 257 -74.19 17.01 -31.28
C ARG A 257 -75.12 16.43 -32.35
N GLU A 258 -74.80 15.27 -32.89
CA GLU A 258 -75.65 14.58 -33.88
C GLU A 258 -76.89 13.95 -33.24
N LEU A 259 -76.75 13.31 -32.08
CA LEU A 259 -77.86 12.84 -31.28
C LEU A 259 -78.79 13.98 -30.87
N ALA A 260 -78.26 15.18 -30.57
CA ALA A 260 -79.07 16.36 -30.33
C ALA A 260 -79.86 16.80 -31.58
N ARG A 261 -79.23 16.84 -32.76
CA ARG A 261 -79.91 17.12 -34.04
C ARG A 261 -81.03 16.10 -34.33
N VAL A 262 -80.74 14.81 -34.15
CA VAL A 262 -81.68 13.71 -34.39
C VAL A 262 -82.84 13.73 -33.38
N LYS A 263 -82.59 14.09 -32.11
CA LYS A 263 -83.68 14.33 -31.14
C LYS A 263 -84.57 15.49 -31.55
N VAL A 264 -84.00 16.59 -32.08
CA VAL A 264 -84.79 17.74 -32.56
C VAL A 264 -85.59 17.38 -33.82
N SER A 265 -85.02 16.64 -34.78
CA SER A 265 -85.78 16.20 -35.97
C SER A 265 -86.83 15.14 -35.65
N ALA A 266 -86.55 14.19 -34.75
CA ALA A 266 -87.51 13.22 -34.26
C ALA A 266 -88.66 13.89 -33.51
N ASN A 267 -88.39 14.88 -32.64
CA ASN A 267 -89.44 15.68 -31.98
C ASN A 267 -90.26 16.49 -33.00
N ARG A 268 -89.62 17.03 -34.06
CA ARG A 268 -90.34 17.72 -35.14
C ARG A 268 -91.25 16.75 -35.91
N ILE A 269 -90.79 15.54 -36.24
CA ILE A 269 -91.60 14.52 -36.91
C ILE A 269 -92.74 14.07 -35.98
N ALA A 270 -92.46 13.81 -34.70
CA ALA A 270 -93.50 13.46 -33.72
C ALA A 270 -94.57 14.55 -33.60
N ASN A 271 -94.19 15.83 -33.63
CA ASN A 271 -95.14 16.95 -33.65
C ASN A 271 -95.92 17.05 -34.98
N VAL A 272 -95.31 16.74 -36.12
CA VAL A 272 -96.01 16.68 -37.42
C VAL A 272 -97.02 15.55 -37.42
N VAL A 273 -96.62 14.33 -37.07
CA VAL A 273 -97.51 13.16 -36.96
C VAL A 273 -98.62 13.41 -35.93
N ALA A 274 -98.32 14.02 -34.78
CA ALA A 274 -99.33 14.38 -33.79
C ALA A 274 -100.31 15.47 -34.27
N ASN A 275 -99.95 16.26 -35.30
CA ASN A 275 -100.85 17.20 -35.96
C ASN A 275 -101.61 16.55 -37.13
N GLU A 276 -101.00 15.62 -37.89
CA GLU A 276 -101.69 14.82 -38.90
C GLU A 276 -102.82 13.99 -38.26
N TRP A 277 -102.52 13.32 -37.13
CA TRP A 277 -103.51 12.67 -36.26
C TRP A 277 -104.52 13.64 -35.61
N LYS A 278 -104.31 14.95 -35.74
CA LYS A 278 -105.20 16.00 -35.25
C LYS A 278 -106.13 16.53 -36.34
N ASP A 279 -105.68 16.57 -37.59
CA ASP A 279 -106.50 16.89 -38.76
C ASP A 279 -107.34 15.69 -39.24
N GLU A 280 -106.87 14.45 -39.05
CA GLU A 280 -107.67 13.23 -39.32
C GLU A 280 -108.81 12.98 -38.29
N ASN A 281 -109.04 13.90 -37.33
CA ASN A 281 -110.08 13.74 -36.30
C ASN A 281 -111.51 13.60 -36.84
N ASP A 282 -111.79 14.06 -38.05
CA ASP A 282 -113.11 13.95 -38.69
C ASP A 282 -113.42 12.52 -39.21
N LYS A 283 -112.55 11.54 -38.94
CA LYS A 283 -112.77 10.11 -39.21
C LYS A 283 -112.55 9.19 -37.99
N VAL A 284 -112.67 9.71 -36.77
CA VAL A 284 -112.56 8.89 -35.56
C VAL A 284 -113.82 8.04 -35.35
N MET A 285 -113.62 6.71 -35.32
CA MET A 285 -114.68 5.73 -35.09
C MET A 285 -115.30 5.94 -33.68
N PRO A 286 -116.61 6.20 -33.54
CA PRO A 286 -117.18 6.74 -32.29
C PRO A 286 -116.89 5.87 -31.05
N VAL A 287 -116.48 6.50 -29.95
CA VAL A 287 -116.06 5.81 -28.71
C VAL A 287 -117.13 4.84 -28.17
N ARG A 288 -118.42 5.12 -28.38
CA ARG A 288 -119.52 4.19 -28.04
C ARG A 288 -119.43 2.88 -28.82
N GLN A 289 -119.16 2.95 -30.13
CA GLN A 289 -119.03 1.79 -30.99
C GLN A 289 -117.77 0.99 -30.63
N TRP A 290 -116.63 1.63 -30.40
CA TRP A 290 -115.41 0.93 -29.95
C TRP A 290 -115.60 0.21 -28.60
N LEU A 291 -116.31 0.82 -27.65
CA LEU A 291 -116.66 0.18 -26.38
C LEU A 291 -117.65 -0.98 -26.55
N GLU A 292 -118.58 -0.88 -27.51
CA GLU A 292 -119.53 -1.95 -27.84
C GLU A 292 -118.84 -3.12 -28.56
N ASP A 293 -118.01 -2.86 -29.57
CA ASP A 293 -117.21 -3.88 -30.27
C ASP A 293 -116.29 -4.61 -29.28
N ARG A 294 -115.66 -3.86 -28.36
CA ARG A 294 -114.87 -4.43 -27.25
C ARG A 294 -115.72 -5.30 -26.31
N ARG A 295 -116.96 -4.89 -26.01
CA ARG A 295 -117.91 -5.67 -25.18
C ARG A 295 -118.32 -6.97 -25.87
N ILE A 296 -118.66 -6.90 -27.17
CA ILE A 296 -119.00 -8.04 -28.02
C ILE A 296 -117.82 -9.01 -28.10
N MET A 297 -116.61 -8.53 -28.38
CA MET A 297 -115.40 -9.35 -28.45
C MET A 297 -115.08 -10.04 -27.11
N GLN A 298 -115.27 -9.37 -25.96
CA GLN A 298 -115.10 -10.00 -24.65
C GLN A 298 -116.18 -11.06 -24.35
N ALA A 299 -117.44 -10.80 -24.72
CA ALA A 299 -118.52 -11.78 -24.58
C ALA A 299 -118.30 -13.02 -25.46
N GLU A 300 -117.85 -12.83 -26.71
CA GLU A 300 -117.58 -13.92 -27.64
C GLU A 300 -116.37 -14.75 -27.21
N ILE A 301 -115.30 -14.13 -26.71
CA ILE A 301 -114.17 -14.83 -26.07
C ILE A 301 -114.64 -15.69 -24.89
N GLN A 302 -115.59 -15.20 -24.06
CA GLN A 302 -116.12 -16.00 -22.96
C GLN A 302 -117.00 -17.16 -23.46
N ARG A 303 -117.87 -16.91 -24.45
CA ARG A 303 -118.68 -17.95 -25.11
C ARG A 303 -117.83 -19.07 -25.70
N LEU A 304 -116.67 -18.73 -26.28
CA LEU A 304 -115.71 -19.70 -26.82
C LEU A 304 -115.01 -20.52 -25.72
N LYS A 305 -114.65 -19.91 -24.58
CA LYS A 305 -114.13 -20.63 -23.41
C LYS A 305 -115.15 -21.62 -22.85
N ASP A 306 -116.41 -21.19 -22.72
CA ASP A 306 -117.47 -22.04 -22.18
C ASP A 306 -117.78 -23.22 -23.13
N LYS A 307 -117.76 -22.98 -24.46
CA LYS A 307 -117.80 -24.05 -25.47
C LYS A 307 -116.62 -25.01 -25.35
N LEU A 308 -115.39 -24.52 -25.24
CA LEU A 308 -114.20 -25.37 -25.04
C LEU A 308 -114.35 -26.26 -23.79
N ALA A 309 -114.80 -25.67 -22.68
CA ALA A 309 -115.05 -26.38 -21.43
C ALA A 309 -116.24 -27.38 -21.49
N THR A 310 -117.18 -27.25 -22.43
CA THR A 310 -118.14 -28.32 -22.75
C THR A 310 -117.50 -29.43 -23.58
N SER A 311 -116.77 -29.08 -24.63
CA SER A 311 -116.10 -30.05 -25.53
C SER A 311 -115.10 -30.94 -24.79
N GLU A 312 -114.29 -30.36 -23.88
CA GLU A 312 -113.40 -31.13 -23.02
C GLU A 312 -114.11 -32.16 -22.14
N ARG A 313 -115.31 -31.83 -21.63
CA ARG A 313 -116.10 -32.75 -20.80
C ARG A 313 -116.70 -33.87 -21.65
N THR A 314 -117.18 -33.55 -22.84
CA THR A 314 -117.65 -34.56 -23.82
C THR A 314 -116.52 -35.50 -24.21
N ALA A 315 -115.35 -34.99 -24.60
CA ALA A 315 -114.18 -35.82 -24.95
C ALA A 315 -113.70 -36.71 -23.79
N LYS A 316 -113.76 -36.23 -22.54
CA LYS A 316 -113.45 -37.03 -21.34
C LYS A 316 -114.49 -38.15 -21.13
N ALA A 317 -115.77 -37.90 -21.36
CA ALA A 317 -116.82 -38.91 -21.30
C ALA A 317 -116.72 -39.94 -22.43
N GLU A 318 -116.40 -39.50 -23.65
CA GLU A 318 -116.13 -40.36 -24.81
C GLU A 318 -114.91 -41.27 -24.57
N SER A 319 -113.82 -40.76 -23.98
CA SER A 319 -112.69 -41.59 -23.58
C SER A 319 -113.10 -42.67 -22.58
N GLN A 320 -113.84 -42.32 -21.53
CA GLN A 320 -114.33 -43.30 -20.55
C GLN A 320 -115.27 -44.34 -21.16
N LEU A 321 -116.08 -43.96 -22.16
CA LEU A 321 -116.91 -44.90 -22.91
C LEU A 321 -116.06 -45.81 -23.80
N LYS A 322 -115.05 -45.26 -24.48
CA LYS A 322 -114.09 -46.01 -25.31
C LYS A 322 -113.31 -47.03 -24.49
N ASP A 323 -112.88 -46.69 -23.27
CA ASP A 323 -112.20 -47.61 -22.36
C ASP A 323 -113.13 -48.72 -21.85
N LYS A 324 -114.39 -48.41 -21.53
CA LYS A 324 -115.42 -49.42 -21.19
C LYS A 324 -115.71 -50.37 -22.36
N LEU A 325 -115.78 -49.85 -23.59
CA LEU A 325 -115.97 -50.67 -24.79
C LEU A 325 -114.74 -51.54 -25.08
N LYS A 326 -113.53 -51.00 -24.91
CA LYS A 326 -112.26 -51.73 -25.07
C LYS A 326 -112.11 -52.87 -24.06
N LEU A 327 -112.57 -52.66 -22.81
CA LEU A 327 -112.67 -53.73 -21.80
C LEU A 327 -113.66 -54.82 -22.23
N ARG A 328 -114.87 -54.45 -22.67
CA ARG A 328 -115.86 -55.43 -23.19
C ARG A 328 -115.34 -56.21 -24.39
N LEU A 329 -114.60 -55.56 -25.30
CA LEU A 329 -114.02 -56.21 -26.47
C LEU A 329 -113.00 -57.28 -26.05
N LYS A 330 -112.10 -56.96 -25.11
CA LYS A 330 -111.15 -57.95 -24.55
C LYS A 330 -111.84 -59.16 -23.95
N THR A 331 -112.88 -58.96 -23.14
CA THR A 331 -113.62 -60.08 -22.53
C THR A 331 -114.31 -60.97 -23.59
N LEU A 332 -114.75 -60.39 -24.72
CA LEU A 332 -115.28 -61.17 -25.85
C LEU A 332 -114.17 -61.89 -26.63
N GLU A 333 -113.02 -61.25 -26.87
CA GLU A 333 -111.84 -61.88 -27.49
C GLU A 333 -111.29 -63.04 -26.65
N GLU A 334 -111.35 -62.92 -25.32
CA GLU A 334 -110.98 -63.97 -24.36
C GLU A 334 -112.01 -65.11 -24.40
N GLY A 335 -113.31 -64.82 -24.35
CA GLY A 335 -114.37 -65.83 -24.46
C GLY A 335 -114.37 -66.62 -25.78
N LEU A 336 -114.14 -65.95 -26.92
CA LEU A 336 -114.16 -66.59 -28.23
C LEU A 336 -112.99 -67.58 -28.44
N LYS A 337 -111.84 -67.33 -27.80
CA LYS A 337 -110.68 -68.24 -27.83
C LYS A 337 -110.93 -69.60 -27.16
N HIS A 338 -111.98 -69.72 -26.33
CA HIS A 338 -112.30 -70.96 -25.61
C HIS A 338 -113.34 -71.85 -26.30
N LEU A 339 -113.92 -71.46 -27.44
CA LEU A 339 -115.04 -72.19 -28.08
C LEU A 339 -114.80 -72.64 -29.53
N SER A 340 -113.67 -72.27 -30.15
CA SER A 340 -113.40 -72.51 -31.58
C SER A 340 -112.87 -73.93 -31.88
N SER A 341 -113.62 -75.00 -31.52
CA SER A 341 -113.13 -76.39 -31.63
C SER A 341 -114.17 -77.44 -32.12
N TYR A 342 -114.76 -77.20 -33.30
CA TYR A 342 -115.30 -78.24 -34.24
C TYR A 342 -116.70 -78.89 -33.90
N PRO A 343 -117.45 -79.50 -34.85
CA PRO A 343 -118.64 -78.81 -35.42
C PRO A 343 -119.92 -79.66 -35.75
N ASP A 344 -120.94 -78.98 -36.33
CA ASP A 344 -122.10 -79.47 -37.14
C ASP A 344 -123.21 -80.33 -36.44
N ILE A 345 -124.48 -80.47 -36.89
CA ILE A 345 -125.06 -80.56 -38.26
C ILE A 345 -126.61 -80.20 -38.33
N LEU A 346 -127.08 -79.61 -39.45
CA LEU A 346 -128.46 -79.58 -40.08
C LEU A 346 -129.77 -78.92 -39.48
N ASN A 347 -130.46 -78.14 -40.37
CA ASN A 347 -131.92 -77.94 -40.67
C ASN A 347 -132.96 -77.41 -39.63
N VAL A 348 -133.89 -76.42 -39.81
CA VAL A 348 -134.78 -75.88 -40.92
C VAL A 348 -136.25 -76.39 -40.81
N PRO A 349 -137.38 -75.63 -41.05
CA PRO A 349 -137.57 -74.28 -41.66
C PRO A 349 -138.49 -73.21 -40.96
N CYS A 350 -138.14 -71.93 -41.17
CA CYS A 350 -138.93 -70.73 -41.57
C CYS A 350 -140.38 -70.39 -41.06
N ALA A 351 -140.52 -69.18 -40.50
CA ALA A 351 -141.74 -68.31 -40.50
C ALA A 351 -141.34 -66.81 -40.42
N SER A 352 -142.27 -65.84 -40.56
CA SER A 352 -141.96 -64.40 -40.82
C SER A 352 -143.00 -63.42 -40.23
N PRO A 353 -142.87 -62.06 -40.26
CA PRO A 353 -141.68 -61.19 -40.45
C PRO A 353 -141.60 -59.91 -39.54
N LYS A 354 -140.43 -59.22 -39.58
CA LYS A 354 -140.19 -57.75 -39.35
C LYS A 354 -140.50 -57.07 -37.99
N ALA A 355 -139.44 -56.60 -37.29
CA ALA A 355 -139.47 -55.40 -36.43
C ALA A 355 -138.06 -54.86 -36.07
N GLU A 356 -137.63 -53.71 -36.62
CA GLU A 356 -136.49 -52.87 -36.16
C GLU A 356 -136.64 -51.42 -36.67
N LYS A 357 -136.14 -50.34 -36.06
CA LYS A 357 -135.80 -50.01 -34.65
C LYS A 357 -135.82 -48.46 -34.50
N SER A 358 -135.96 -47.94 -33.29
CA SER A 358 -136.27 -46.52 -33.00
C SER A 358 -135.06 -45.64 -32.66
N ASN A 359 -135.21 -44.30 -32.75
CA ASN A 359 -134.35 -43.35 -32.03
C ASN A 359 -134.96 -41.93 -31.85
N ILE A 360 -134.93 -41.45 -30.60
CA ILE A 360 -134.74 -40.06 -30.13
C ILE A 360 -135.83 -38.98 -30.43
N LEU A 361 -136.78 -38.87 -29.49
CA LEU A 361 -137.12 -37.60 -28.81
C LEU A 361 -136.38 -37.58 -27.45
N GLY A 362 -136.25 -36.50 -26.67
CA GLY A 362 -136.66 -35.10 -26.88
C GLY A 362 -136.96 -34.36 -25.55
N PHE A 363 -136.47 -33.11 -25.41
CA PHE A 363 -136.94 -32.05 -24.49
C PHE A 363 -136.60 -32.08 -22.98
N LEU A 364 -136.42 -30.86 -22.41
CA LEU A 364 -136.40 -30.45 -20.97
C LEU A 364 -135.25 -30.98 -20.06
N THR A 365 -134.86 -30.40 -18.91
CA THR A 365 -134.88 -29.03 -18.32
C THR A 365 -133.94 -28.98 -17.10
N THR A 366 -133.59 -27.78 -16.60
CA THR A 366 -133.27 -27.48 -15.17
C THR A 366 -132.07 -28.22 -14.52
N SER A 367 -131.66 -27.96 -13.27
CA SER A 367 -131.34 -26.70 -12.57
C SER A 367 -130.62 -27.00 -11.25
N SER A 368 -129.67 -26.16 -10.82
CA SER A 368 -128.87 -26.33 -9.58
C SER A 368 -127.97 -27.60 -9.56
N GLY A 369 -126.93 -27.71 -8.73
CA GLY A 369 -126.30 -26.76 -7.79
C GLY A 369 -125.19 -27.45 -6.98
N LEU A 370 -124.50 -26.71 -6.09
CA LEU A 370 -123.83 -27.19 -4.84
C LEU A 370 -123.08 -28.56 -4.89
N ARG A 371 -121.76 -28.68 -4.65
CA ARG A 371 -121.05 -28.29 -3.41
C ARG A 371 -119.50 -28.28 -3.52
N LYS A 372 -118.92 -27.43 -2.66
CA LYS A 372 -117.63 -27.42 -1.93
C LYS A 372 -116.63 -28.60 -1.99
N ARG A 373 -115.36 -28.23 -1.71
CA ARG A 373 -114.20 -28.96 -1.11
C ARG A 373 -113.21 -29.53 -2.15
N SER A 374 -111.95 -29.07 -2.33
CA SER A 374 -110.84 -28.59 -1.46
C SER A 374 -109.86 -29.68 -1.00
N THR A 375 -108.61 -29.65 -1.49
CA THR A 375 -107.38 -30.05 -0.78
C THR A 375 -106.08 -29.72 -1.57
N SER A 376 -104.97 -29.54 -0.82
CA SER A 376 -103.54 -29.77 -1.15
C SER A 376 -102.82 -29.06 -2.31
N GLN A 377 -101.82 -28.27 -1.90
CA GLN A 377 -100.57 -27.87 -2.59
C GLN A 377 -99.57 -29.06 -2.75
N PRO A 378 -98.32 -28.94 -3.30
CA PRO A 378 -97.54 -27.72 -3.64
C PRO A 378 -96.83 -27.68 -5.02
N ARG A 379 -96.15 -26.55 -5.26
CA ARG A 379 -95.16 -26.33 -6.34
C ARG A 379 -93.78 -26.87 -5.96
N ALA A 380 -93.00 -27.28 -6.97
CA ALA A 380 -91.60 -26.87 -7.14
C ALA A 380 -91.22 -26.96 -8.63
N SER A 381 -90.25 -26.16 -9.09
CA SER A 381 -89.79 -26.10 -10.48
C SER A 381 -88.34 -26.55 -10.60
N THR A 382 -88.04 -27.46 -11.53
CA THR A 382 -86.68 -27.94 -11.80
C THR A 382 -86.04 -27.17 -12.95
N VAL A 383 -84.80 -26.73 -12.78
CA VAL A 383 -83.90 -26.26 -13.85
C VAL A 383 -82.63 -27.09 -13.80
N GLY A 384 -82.10 -27.47 -14.96
CA GLY A 384 -80.86 -28.23 -15.12
C GLY A 384 -80.42 -28.34 -16.59
N SER A 385 -79.20 -28.77 -16.90
CA SER A 385 -78.06 -29.06 -16.00
C SER A 385 -76.80 -29.48 -16.78
N SER A 386 -75.62 -28.93 -16.43
CA SER A 386 -74.28 -29.60 -16.39
C SER A 386 -73.77 -30.30 -17.69
N LEU A 387 -72.58 -30.93 -17.81
CA LEU A 387 -71.37 -31.14 -16.96
C LEU A 387 -70.14 -30.51 -17.69
N PHE A 388 -68.88 -30.46 -17.23
CA PHE A 388 -67.97 -31.29 -16.39
C PHE A 388 -66.85 -30.37 -15.82
N GLN A 389 -66.03 -30.66 -14.79
CA GLN A 389 -65.95 -31.72 -13.76
C GLN A 389 -65.34 -31.13 -12.44
N GLN A 390 -65.18 -31.94 -11.40
CA GLN A 390 -64.88 -31.61 -9.98
C GLN A 390 -64.09 -32.80 -9.36
N PRO A 391 -63.68 -32.86 -8.06
CA PRO A 391 -63.08 -31.85 -7.15
C PRO A 391 -62.08 -32.43 -6.08
N HIS A 392 -61.88 -31.68 -4.97
CA HIS A 392 -61.49 -32.07 -3.58
C HIS A 392 -59.98 -32.20 -3.20
N ALA A 393 -59.55 -31.93 -1.94
CA ALA A 393 -60.13 -31.12 -0.83
C ALA A 393 -59.16 -30.98 0.39
N LYS A 394 -59.13 -29.79 1.05
CA LYS A 394 -58.92 -29.45 2.51
C LYS A 394 -57.73 -30.10 3.29
N ASN A 395 -57.14 -29.60 4.39
CA ASN A 395 -57.38 -28.58 5.44
C ASN A 395 -56.08 -27.74 5.64
N SER A 396 -55.89 -26.63 6.38
CA SER A 396 -56.62 -25.87 7.45
C SER A 396 -56.19 -26.13 8.93
N THR A 397 -55.34 -25.22 9.46
CA THR A 397 -55.12 -24.78 10.88
C THR A 397 -54.57 -25.80 11.94
N ASP A 398 -53.86 -25.44 13.03
CA ASP A 398 -53.54 -24.13 13.67
C ASP A 398 -52.26 -24.15 14.60
N ILE A 399 -51.85 -22.97 15.11
CA ILE A 399 -51.02 -22.66 16.33
C ILE A 399 -49.56 -23.20 16.48
N LEU A 400 -48.57 -22.29 16.54
CA LEU A 400 -47.81 -21.89 17.77
C LEU A 400 -46.85 -20.70 17.51
N VAL A 401 -46.61 -19.82 18.51
CA VAL A 401 -45.82 -18.57 18.39
C VAL A 401 -44.93 -18.28 19.63
N GLY A 402 -43.71 -17.75 19.39
CA GLY A 402 -42.78 -17.14 20.37
C GLY A 402 -41.32 -17.42 20.00
N ASN A 403 -40.29 -16.65 20.38
CA ASN A 403 -40.10 -15.33 21.04
C ASN A 403 -38.57 -15.01 20.95
N LEU A 404 -37.95 -13.82 21.00
CA LEU A 404 -38.19 -12.38 21.35
C LEU A 404 -37.53 -11.50 20.22
N LYS A 405 -37.72 -10.18 20.01
CA LYS A 405 -37.49 -8.93 20.81
C LYS A 405 -36.03 -8.70 21.28
N LEU A 406 -35.44 -7.48 21.32
CA LEU A 406 -35.80 -6.13 20.80
C LEU A 406 -34.66 -5.10 21.08
N GLY A 407 -34.36 -4.20 20.13
CA GLY A 407 -34.04 -2.78 20.39
C GLY A 407 -32.61 -2.32 20.77
N SER A 408 -32.30 -1.07 20.42
CA SER A 408 -31.25 -0.21 21.03
C SER A 408 -31.93 0.76 22.03
N PRO A 409 -31.26 1.33 23.07
CA PRO A 409 -30.39 2.51 22.88
C PRO A 409 -29.29 2.85 23.94
N LYS A 410 -28.40 3.79 23.59
CA LYS A 410 -27.76 4.86 24.42
C LYS A 410 -27.03 4.56 25.78
N LYS A 411 -25.72 4.87 25.78
CA LYS A 411 -25.04 5.98 26.54
C LYS A 411 -24.24 5.71 27.86
N ARG A 412 -22.91 5.94 27.73
CA ARG A 412 -21.85 6.45 28.69
C ARG A 412 -21.06 5.51 29.63
N TYR A 413 -19.71 5.67 29.53
CA TYR A 413 -18.63 5.50 30.53
C TYR A 413 -18.34 4.05 31.00
N SER A 414 -17.11 3.62 31.30
CA SER A 414 -15.74 4.18 31.09
C SER A 414 -14.69 3.08 31.30
N SER A 415 -13.51 3.17 30.66
CA SER A 415 -12.15 2.76 31.14
C SER A 415 -11.17 2.62 29.96
N ALA A 416 -9.89 2.40 30.27
CA ALA A 416 -8.68 2.34 29.42
C ALA A 416 -8.74 1.31 28.25
N GLU A 417 -7.85 1.32 27.23
CA GLU A 417 -6.49 1.88 27.25
C GLU A 417 -5.95 2.41 25.89
N ASN A 418 -5.35 3.60 25.96
CA ASN A 418 -4.30 4.23 25.12
C ASN A 418 -4.11 3.86 23.63
N VAL A 419 -4.35 4.85 22.76
CA VAL A 419 -3.74 4.96 21.42
C VAL A 419 -2.76 6.13 21.43
N LEU A 420 -1.54 5.96 20.90
CA LEU A 420 -0.65 7.07 20.57
C LEU A 420 -0.22 7.04 19.08
N LYS A 421 -0.56 8.11 18.35
CA LYS A 421 -0.11 8.36 16.97
C LYS A 421 0.00 9.86 16.75
N LYS A 422 1.21 10.39 16.52
CA LYS A 422 1.57 11.39 15.47
C LYS A 422 2.94 12.02 15.69
N GLY A 423 3.62 12.31 14.57
CA GLY A 423 4.28 13.59 14.33
C GLY A 423 5.56 13.91 15.10
N ILE A 424 6.71 13.73 14.44
CA ILE A 424 7.97 14.38 14.81
C ILE A 424 8.54 15.06 13.56
N TRP A 425 8.33 16.37 13.42
CA TRP A 425 9.12 17.28 12.59
C TRP A 425 8.94 18.71 13.11
N ALA A 426 9.98 19.55 12.94
CA ALA A 426 10.06 20.97 13.26
C ALA A 426 10.03 21.39 14.75
N SER A 427 11.21 21.79 15.24
CA SER A 427 11.40 23.14 15.83
C SER A 427 12.85 23.60 15.61
N ARG A 428 13.07 24.92 15.61
CA ARG A 428 14.34 25.57 15.26
C ARG A 428 14.56 26.75 16.23
N SER A 429 15.79 27.27 16.28
CA SER A 429 16.25 28.47 17.04
C SER A 429 16.46 28.29 18.56
N LYS A 430 17.29 29.08 19.26
CA LYS A 430 18.54 29.84 18.96
C LYS A 430 19.02 30.50 20.28
N VAL A 431 20.31 30.90 20.35
CA VAL A 431 20.89 32.07 21.07
C VAL A 431 22.00 31.72 22.09
N ASP A 432 23.25 32.01 21.69
CA ASP A 432 24.41 32.63 22.40
C ASP A 432 24.94 32.00 23.73
N ASN A 433 26.19 32.17 24.20
CA ASN A 433 27.39 32.95 23.84
C ASN A 433 28.65 32.14 24.31
N ALA A 434 29.77 31.98 23.57
CA ALA A 434 30.96 32.87 23.41
C ALA A 434 32.21 32.39 24.19
N GLU A 435 33.42 32.79 23.75
CA GLU A 435 34.76 32.62 24.39
C GLU A 435 35.37 31.19 24.51
N LYS A 436 36.70 30.95 24.45
CA LYS A 436 37.82 31.60 23.73
C LYS A 436 39.11 30.71 23.71
N GLU A 437 39.92 30.83 22.65
CA GLU A 437 41.40 30.68 22.57
C GLU A 437 42.18 29.33 22.77
N ASN A 438 43.39 29.34 22.17
CA ASN A 438 44.61 28.52 22.36
C ASN A 438 44.73 27.07 21.80
N GLU A 439 45.26 27.03 20.57
CA GLU A 439 46.49 26.32 20.11
C GLU A 439 47.03 25.07 20.85
N MET A 440 47.41 24.05 20.05
CA MET A 440 48.80 23.55 20.07
C MET A 440 49.18 22.83 18.76
N LEU A 441 50.45 22.94 18.35
CA LEU A 441 50.99 22.34 17.11
C LEU A 441 51.49 20.91 17.28
N VAL A 442 51.40 20.10 16.22
CA VAL A 442 52.44 19.11 15.85
C VAL A 442 52.67 19.18 14.34
N ASN A 443 53.92 19.05 13.91
CA ASN A 443 54.38 19.33 12.54
C ASN A 443 54.32 18.10 11.62
N THR A 444 54.15 18.35 10.31
CA THR A 444 54.83 17.60 9.24
C THR A 444 55.31 18.62 8.19
N ASP A 445 56.53 18.44 7.67
CA ASP A 445 57.25 19.44 6.87
C ASP A 445 57.46 18.96 5.42
N MET A 446 57.17 19.81 4.43
CA MET A 446 57.89 19.81 3.14
C MET A 446 57.70 21.11 2.32
N THR A 447 58.53 22.11 2.62
CA THR A 447 59.26 22.98 1.67
C THR A 447 58.66 23.21 0.25
N LEU A 448 58.17 24.43 -0.04
CA LEU A 448 58.47 25.11 -1.33
C LEU A 448 58.36 26.67 -1.32
N ASN A 449 59.52 27.31 -1.30
CA ASN A 449 59.90 28.55 -2.01
C ASN A 449 59.00 29.83 -2.01
N ARG A 450 59.30 30.74 -1.08
CA ARG A 450 59.63 32.18 -1.29
C ARG A 450 59.13 32.89 -2.57
N CYS A 451 58.35 33.97 -2.37
CA CYS A 451 58.60 35.31 -2.94
C CYS A 451 57.98 36.40 -2.04
N ASN A 452 58.56 37.61 -2.03
CA ASN A 452 58.06 38.79 -1.31
C ASN A 452 57.54 39.81 -2.35
N GLU A 453 56.63 40.70 -1.94
CA GLU A 453 56.76 42.16 -2.14
C GLU A 453 55.67 42.92 -1.34
N GLU A 454 56.15 43.84 -0.49
CA GLU A 454 55.71 45.24 -0.23
C GLU A 454 54.19 45.55 -0.09
N ARG A 455 53.75 46.12 1.05
CA ARG A 455 53.66 47.56 1.41
C ARG A 455 52.70 48.37 0.49
N GLU A 456 51.91 49.35 0.96
CA GLU A 456 51.95 50.08 2.24
C GLU A 456 50.56 50.53 2.76
N ALA A 457 50.57 51.22 3.91
CA ALA A 457 49.46 51.62 4.77
C ALA A 457 48.49 52.69 4.21
N ALA A 458 47.31 52.78 4.84
CA ALA A 458 46.70 54.04 5.28
C ALA A 458 45.63 53.79 6.37
N GLU A 459 45.67 54.55 7.47
CA GLU A 459 44.55 54.71 8.41
C GLU A 459 43.73 55.95 8.05
N ILE A 460 42.40 55.87 8.11
CA ILE A 460 41.53 57.04 8.32
C ILE A 460 40.36 56.64 9.24
N ASN A 461 40.22 57.32 10.37
CA ASN A 461 38.97 57.36 11.15
C ASN A 461 38.21 58.65 10.79
N VAL A 462 36.90 58.57 10.57
CA VAL A 462 35.97 59.72 10.61
C VAL A 462 34.63 59.24 11.18
N ASP A 463 34.20 59.81 12.30
CA ASP A 463 32.80 59.80 12.73
C ASP A 463 32.01 60.85 11.94
N GLU A 464 30.77 60.56 11.53
CA GLU A 464 29.65 61.52 11.62
C GLU A 464 28.27 60.88 11.28
N ASP A 465 27.25 61.34 12.00
CA ASP A 465 25.79 61.10 11.89
C ASP A 465 25.15 62.32 12.62
N PRO A 466 23.95 62.87 12.26
CA PRO A 466 22.87 62.25 11.50
C PRO A 466 22.17 63.15 10.44
N GLU A 467 21.02 62.65 9.97
CA GLU A 467 19.90 63.34 9.28
C GLU A 467 20.00 63.64 7.76
N SER A 468 19.17 62.95 6.98
CA SER A 468 17.87 63.55 6.61
C SER A 468 16.88 62.61 5.89
N LYS A 469 15.58 62.85 6.16
CA LYS A 469 14.38 62.56 5.33
C LYS A 469 14.11 61.11 4.85
N LYS A 470 13.17 60.47 5.54
CA LYS A 470 12.14 59.55 4.97
C LYS A 470 10.82 60.33 4.78
N PRO A 471 9.75 59.78 4.14
CA PRO A 471 9.64 58.58 3.29
C PRO A 471 9.03 58.85 1.89
N ASN A 472 8.94 57.79 1.07
CA ASN A 472 8.08 57.52 -0.11
C ASN A 472 8.93 57.00 -1.30
N GLY A 473 8.57 55.92 -2.01
CA GLY A 473 7.50 54.95 -1.76
C GLY A 473 7.32 53.96 -2.93
N SER A 474 7.31 52.66 -2.65
CA SER A 474 6.91 51.58 -3.59
C SER A 474 7.71 51.43 -4.90
N GLY A 475 9.04 51.30 -4.80
CA GLY A 475 9.87 50.59 -5.79
C GLY A 475 10.68 49.51 -5.07
N ARG A 476 10.53 48.23 -5.42
CA ARG A 476 11.25 47.13 -4.77
C ARG A 476 12.43 46.69 -5.65
N ASP A 477 13.41 47.58 -5.74
CA ASP A 477 14.69 47.26 -6.37
C ASP A 477 15.45 46.26 -5.49
N ASP A 478 15.96 45.19 -6.10
CA ASP A 478 16.69 44.11 -5.41
C ASP A 478 18.15 44.51 -5.19
N VAL A 479 18.35 45.58 -4.41
CA VAL A 479 19.67 46.20 -4.18
C VAL A 479 20.48 45.35 -3.20
N VAL A 480 21.15 44.33 -3.74
CA VAL A 480 22.19 43.57 -3.03
C VAL A 480 23.28 44.54 -2.56
N SER A 481 23.62 44.50 -1.26
CA SER A 481 24.66 45.36 -0.68
C SER A 481 25.98 45.20 -1.43
N GLY A 482 26.65 46.32 -1.78
CA GLY A 482 27.89 46.34 -2.54
C GLY A 482 28.97 45.44 -1.94
N PHE A 483 29.11 45.41 -0.61
CA PHE A 483 30.02 44.52 0.11
C PHE A 483 29.78 43.02 -0.17
N LEU A 484 28.52 42.60 -0.35
CA LEU A 484 28.19 41.23 -0.75
C LEU A 484 28.56 40.98 -2.22
N TYR A 485 28.41 41.98 -3.09
CA TYR A 485 28.83 41.91 -4.48
C TYR A 485 30.36 41.81 -4.58
N ASP A 486 31.11 42.66 -3.87
CA ASP A 486 32.58 42.63 -3.81
C ASP A 486 33.10 41.29 -3.27
N LYS A 487 32.48 40.77 -2.20
CA LYS A 487 32.83 39.47 -1.64
C LYS A 487 32.55 38.33 -2.64
N LEU A 488 31.37 38.33 -3.26
CA LEU A 488 31.00 37.33 -4.28
C LEU A 488 31.91 37.42 -5.51
N GLN A 489 32.25 38.62 -5.96
CA GLN A 489 33.18 38.86 -7.07
C GLN A 489 34.59 38.35 -6.73
N LYS A 490 35.07 38.58 -5.50
CA LYS A 490 36.35 38.04 -5.02
C LYS A 490 36.33 36.51 -4.94
N GLU A 491 35.26 35.90 -4.47
CA GLU A 491 35.08 34.45 -4.46
C GLU A 491 35.00 33.86 -5.88
N VAL A 492 34.28 34.50 -6.81
CA VAL A 492 34.21 34.11 -8.23
C VAL A 492 35.57 34.23 -8.92
N ILE A 493 36.35 35.29 -8.65
CA ILE A 493 37.71 35.45 -9.19
C ILE A 493 38.65 34.35 -8.65
N ASN A 494 38.57 34.05 -7.35
CA ASN A 494 39.36 32.98 -6.74
C ASN A 494 38.97 31.60 -7.27
N LEU A 495 37.67 31.33 -7.48
CA LEU A 495 37.18 30.10 -8.10
C LEU A 495 37.67 29.97 -9.54
N ARG A 496 37.62 31.03 -10.36
CA ARG A 496 38.16 31.01 -11.73
C ARG A 496 39.66 30.66 -11.75
N LYS A 497 40.46 31.29 -10.89
CA LYS A 497 41.89 30.94 -10.73
C LYS A 497 42.12 29.50 -10.25
N SER A 498 41.23 28.97 -9.39
CA SER A 498 41.28 27.56 -8.95
C SER A 498 40.89 26.57 -10.05
N CYS A 499 39.98 26.95 -10.96
CA CYS A 499 39.69 26.16 -12.16
C CYS A 499 40.88 26.19 -13.13
N GLU A 500 41.37 27.37 -13.51
CA GLU A 500 42.47 27.55 -14.46
C GLU A 500 43.76 26.79 -14.05
N THR A 501 44.08 26.77 -12.77
CA THR A 501 45.20 25.98 -12.21
C THR A 501 44.94 24.47 -12.20
N LYS A 502 43.69 24.03 -11.98
CA LYS A 502 43.29 22.61 -12.11
C LYS A 502 43.30 22.16 -13.57
N ASP A 503 42.80 22.98 -14.48
CA ASP A 503 42.76 22.68 -15.93
C ASP A 503 44.18 22.59 -16.49
N SER A 504 45.09 23.47 -16.06
CA SER A 504 46.53 23.38 -16.36
C SER A 504 47.15 22.08 -15.81
N SER A 505 46.77 21.66 -14.60
CA SER A 505 47.23 20.38 -14.00
C SER A 505 46.66 19.16 -14.73
N LEU A 506 45.42 19.22 -15.23
CA LEU A 506 44.79 18.18 -16.03
C LEU A 506 45.49 18.04 -17.39
N GLN A 507 45.76 19.15 -18.09
CA GLN A 507 46.51 19.14 -19.36
C GLN A 507 47.90 18.48 -19.20
N CYS A 508 48.62 18.80 -18.13
CA CYS A 508 49.90 18.17 -17.80
C CYS A 508 49.77 16.64 -17.62
N LYS A 509 48.70 16.17 -16.97
CA LYS A 509 48.41 14.74 -16.78
C LYS A 509 47.97 14.06 -18.08
N ASP A 510 47.21 14.73 -18.93
CA ASP A 510 46.83 14.21 -20.24
C ASP A 510 48.06 14.05 -21.16
N GLU A 511 49.04 14.95 -21.07
CA GLU A 511 50.33 14.79 -21.73
C GLU A 511 51.14 13.61 -21.17
N GLU A 512 51.17 13.42 -19.85
CA GLU A 512 51.79 12.24 -19.23
C GLU A 512 51.12 10.94 -19.68
N ILE A 513 49.78 10.86 -19.63
CA ILE A 513 48.99 9.72 -20.10
C ILE A 513 49.30 9.43 -21.57
N LYS A 514 49.31 10.45 -22.44
CA LYS A 514 49.66 10.35 -23.87
C LYS A 514 51.09 9.86 -24.10
N MET A 515 52.02 10.15 -23.19
CA MET A 515 53.38 9.62 -23.22
C MET A 515 53.47 8.19 -22.66
N LEU A 516 52.64 7.82 -21.67
CA LEU A 516 52.50 6.44 -21.18
C LEU A 516 51.88 5.54 -22.24
N THR A 517 50.83 5.96 -22.97
CA THR A 517 50.25 5.22 -24.09
C THR A 517 51.32 4.91 -25.15
N LYS A 518 52.14 5.89 -25.55
CA LYS A 518 53.26 5.67 -26.49
C LYS A 518 54.29 4.67 -25.95
N LYS A 519 54.60 4.68 -24.65
CA LYS A 519 55.49 3.70 -24.01
C LYS A 519 54.88 2.29 -24.03
N VAL A 520 53.58 2.15 -23.75
CA VAL A 520 52.85 0.87 -23.83
C VAL A 520 52.82 0.34 -25.26
N ASP A 521 52.54 1.18 -26.27
CA ASP A 521 52.60 0.80 -27.68
C ASP A 521 53.99 0.31 -28.09
N ALA A 522 55.05 0.99 -27.64
CA ALA A 522 56.43 0.61 -27.91
C ALA A 522 56.78 -0.74 -27.26
N LEU A 523 56.41 -0.95 -26.00
CA LEU A 523 56.59 -2.23 -25.29
C LEU A 523 55.79 -3.36 -25.94
N THR A 524 54.55 -3.12 -26.35
CA THR A 524 53.70 -4.10 -27.07
C THR A 524 54.33 -4.50 -28.40
N LYS A 525 54.88 -3.54 -29.16
CA LYS A 525 55.62 -3.81 -30.41
C LYS A 525 56.90 -4.60 -30.15
N ALA A 526 57.70 -4.22 -29.13
CA ALA A 526 58.91 -4.94 -28.75
C ALA A 526 58.61 -6.38 -28.32
N MET A 527 57.60 -6.60 -27.49
CA MET A 527 57.14 -7.92 -27.06
C MET A 527 56.65 -8.77 -28.24
N GLN A 528 55.95 -8.17 -29.22
CA GLN A 528 55.56 -8.88 -30.45
C GLN A 528 56.76 -9.27 -31.32
N VAL A 529 57.82 -8.45 -31.36
CA VAL A 529 59.07 -8.76 -32.07
C VAL A 529 59.83 -9.89 -31.37
N GLU A 530 60.01 -9.84 -30.04
CA GLU A 530 60.65 -10.91 -29.27
C GLU A 530 59.84 -12.22 -29.34
N TRP A 531 58.51 -12.19 -29.29
CA TRP A 531 57.68 -13.39 -29.51
C TRP A 531 57.89 -13.97 -30.93
N LYS A 532 57.93 -13.13 -31.97
CA LYS A 532 58.25 -13.56 -33.35
C LYS A 532 59.67 -14.11 -33.47
N LYS A 533 60.64 -13.58 -32.72
CA LYS A 533 62.03 -14.06 -32.66
C LYS A 533 62.14 -15.41 -31.94
N MET A 534 61.60 -15.53 -30.73
CA MET A 534 61.55 -16.77 -29.95
C MET A 534 60.83 -17.89 -30.73
N LYS A 535 59.77 -17.58 -31.49
CA LYS A 535 59.11 -18.55 -32.37
C LYS A 535 60.00 -19.05 -33.52
N ARG A 536 60.91 -18.21 -34.06
CA ARG A 536 61.91 -18.65 -35.05
C ARG A 536 63.04 -19.45 -34.39
N GLU A 537 63.48 -19.03 -33.21
CA GLU A 537 64.55 -19.69 -32.44
C GLU A 537 64.13 -21.09 -31.94
N ALA A 538 62.87 -21.27 -31.58
CA ALA A 538 62.29 -22.59 -31.31
C ALA A 538 62.32 -23.48 -32.56
N ALA A 539 61.92 -22.94 -33.73
CA ALA A 539 61.92 -23.68 -34.99
C ALA A 539 63.34 -23.95 -35.55
N SER A 540 64.36 -23.16 -35.20
CA SER A 540 65.75 -23.48 -35.51
C SER A 540 66.30 -24.56 -34.57
N ARG A 541 66.04 -24.46 -33.25
CA ARG A 541 66.39 -25.54 -32.30
C ARG A 541 65.72 -26.86 -32.63
N GLU A 542 64.49 -26.86 -33.11
CA GLU A 542 63.79 -28.08 -33.57
C GLU A 542 64.49 -28.69 -34.79
N LYS A 543 64.92 -27.87 -35.76
CA LYS A 543 65.72 -28.33 -36.91
C LYS A 543 67.10 -28.85 -36.48
N GLU A 544 67.80 -28.16 -35.60
CA GLU A 544 69.09 -28.60 -35.04
C GLU A 544 68.94 -29.94 -34.29
N ALA A 545 67.91 -30.09 -33.46
CA ALA A 545 67.56 -31.33 -32.75
C ALA A 545 67.07 -32.46 -33.67
N SER A 546 66.64 -32.15 -34.90
CA SER A 546 66.40 -33.16 -35.94
C SER A 546 67.70 -33.57 -36.66
N SER A 547 68.62 -32.62 -36.88
CA SER A 547 69.91 -32.83 -37.53
C SER A 547 70.87 -33.68 -36.70
N THR A 548 70.90 -33.47 -35.38
CA THR A 548 71.75 -34.27 -34.46
C THR A 548 71.29 -35.73 -34.34
N LYS A 549 70.02 -36.03 -34.64
CA LYS A 549 69.50 -37.42 -34.63
C LYS A 549 69.88 -38.25 -35.86
N SER A 550 70.44 -37.65 -36.90
CA SER A 550 70.84 -38.36 -38.14
C SER A 550 72.28 -38.88 -38.17
N ASP A 551 73.19 -38.35 -37.34
CA ASP A 551 74.64 -38.64 -37.47
C ASP A 551 75.14 -39.77 -36.54
N ASP A 552 74.45 -40.02 -35.41
CA ASP A 552 74.92 -40.91 -34.34
C ASP A 552 74.83 -42.43 -34.66
N ASN A 553 74.34 -42.79 -35.86
CA ASN A 553 74.03 -44.16 -36.25
C ASN A 553 75.03 -44.80 -37.22
N ARG A 554 76.34 -44.47 -37.12
CA ARG A 554 77.36 -44.97 -38.07
C ARG A 554 78.70 -45.46 -37.53
N LYS A 555 79.02 -45.31 -36.24
CA LYS A 555 80.26 -45.88 -35.66
C LYS A 555 80.04 -46.35 -34.21
N ASN A 556 79.95 -47.68 -34.01
CA ASN A 556 80.49 -48.41 -32.85
C ASN A 556 80.17 -49.92 -32.95
N ARG A 557 80.97 -50.68 -33.71
CA ARG A 557 80.92 -52.15 -33.76
C ARG A 557 82.31 -52.77 -33.98
N SER A 558 83.20 -52.67 -32.99
CA SER A 558 84.46 -53.44 -32.96
C SER A 558 85.14 -53.37 -31.58
N THR A 559 85.54 -54.53 -31.05
CA THR A 559 86.43 -54.73 -29.88
C THR A 559 85.94 -54.16 -28.52
N SER A 560 86.38 -54.67 -27.37
CA SER A 560 87.40 -55.69 -27.06
C SER A 560 86.89 -56.78 -26.09
N SER A 561 87.71 -57.79 -25.82
CA SER A 561 87.33 -59.02 -25.09
C SER A 561 88.11 -59.24 -23.78
N SER A 562 87.70 -60.27 -23.04
CA SER A 562 88.45 -60.95 -21.95
C SER A 562 88.71 -60.20 -20.64
N LYS A 563 87.93 -60.59 -19.61
CA LYS A 563 88.46 -60.83 -18.26
C LYS A 563 88.27 -62.32 -17.93
N ARG A 564 89.34 -63.03 -17.57
CA ARG A 564 89.28 -64.42 -17.08
C ARG A 564 89.36 -64.39 -15.55
N VAL A 565 88.44 -65.09 -14.89
CA VAL A 565 88.43 -65.32 -13.45
C VAL A 565 89.35 -66.50 -13.11
N MET A 566 90.07 -66.41 -11.99
CA MET A 566 90.35 -67.56 -11.14
C MET A 566 90.18 -67.18 -9.66
N THR A 567 89.99 -68.20 -8.83
CA THR A 567 89.47 -68.15 -7.46
C THR A 567 90.48 -68.71 -6.46
N GLU A 568 90.08 -68.74 -5.18
CA GLU A 568 90.82 -69.24 -4.01
C GLU A 568 91.94 -68.28 -3.52
N ARG A 569 92.12 -68.06 -2.21
CA ARG A 569 91.50 -68.69 -1.02
C ARG A 569 90.92 -67.65 -0.07
#